data_AF-A0A8S9M4M1-F1
#
_entry.id   AF-A0A8S9M4M1-F1
#
_cell.length_a   1.000
_cell.length_b   1.000
_cell.length_c   1.000
_cell.angle_alpha   90.00
_cell.angle_beta   90.00
_cell.angle_gamma   90.00
#
_symmetry.space_group_name_H-M   'P 1'
#
loop_
_entity.id
_entity.type
_entity.pdbx_description
1 polymer ?
#
loop_
_entity_poly.entity_id
_entity_poly.type
_entity_poly.pdbx_seq_one_letter_code
_entity_poly.pdbx_strand_id
1 'polypeptide(L)'
;MSVRAVLALVVLVLLIGSHESTSISDALQKVEDLFVKILGQSNNVISFARFTNKYGKKYQNKEEIKHRFSVFQKNLDLIGSTNKKGLPFKLGVN
;
A
#
# COMPACT_ATOMS: atom_id res chain seq x y z
N MET A 1 7.11 -0.60 -19.55
CA MET A 1 6.39 0.68 -19.63
C MET A 1 7.37 1.79 -19.34
N SER A 2 7.64 2.65 -20.33
CA SER A 2 8.66 3.71 -20.21
C SER A 2 8.24 4.74 -19.15
N VAL A 3 9.19 5.29 -18.40
CA VAL A 3 8.97 6.35 -17.38
C VAL A 3 8.16 7.53 -17.97
N ARG A 4 8.32 7.77 -19.27
CA ARG A 4 7.54 8.75 -20.04
C ARG A 4 6.03 8.46 -20.06
N ALA A 5 5.63 7.19 -20.09
CA ALA A 5 4.21 6.79 -20.10
C ALA A 5 3.55 6.97 -18.73
N VAL A 6 4.30 6.72 -17.65
CA VAL A 6 3.81 6.93 -16.27
C VAL A 6 3.71 8.42 -15.98
N LEU A 7 4.72 9.20 -16.37
CA LEU A 7 4.70 10.65 -16.23
C LEU A 7 3.57 11.27 -17.07
N ALA A 8 3.36 10.79 -18.31
CA ALA A 8 2.25 11.22 -19.15
C ALA A 8 0.89 10.87 -18.54
N LEU A 9 0.74 9.71 -17.90
CA LEU A 9 -0.50 9.33 -17.22
C LEU A 9 -0.75 10.21 -15.99
N VAL A 10 0.28 10.49 -15.18
CA VAL A 10 0.18 11.38 -14.03
C VAL A 10 -0.15 12.81 -14.46
N VAL A 11 0.52 13.32 -15.50
CA VAL A 11 0.24 14.66 -16.06
C VAL A 11 -1.15 14.72 -16.70
N LEU A 12 -1.60 13.67 -17.39
CA LEU A 12 -2.96 13.58 -17.92
C LEU A 12 -4.00 13.62 -16.81
N VAL A 13 -3.76 12.91 -15.70
CA VAL A 13 -4.64 12.95 -14.52
C VAL A 13 -4.66 14.34 -13.86
N LEU A 14 -3.51 15.04 -13.81
CA LEU A 14 -3.42 16.42 -13.30
C LEU A 14 -4.10 17.45 -14.24
N LEU A 15 -3.98 17.28 -15.55
CA LEU A 15 -4.62 18.14 -16.55
C LEU A 15 -6.14 17.93 -16.59
N ILE A 16 -6.61 16.69 -16.46
CA ILE A 16 -8.06 16.39 -16.33
C ILE A 16 -8.61 17.01 -15.03
N GLY A 17 -7.82 17.00 -13.94
CA GLY A 17 -8.16 17.69 -12.70
C GLY A 17 -8.15 19.23 -12.77
N SER A 18 -7.67 19.82 -13.86
CA SER A 18 -7.63 21.28 -14.03
C SER A 18 -8.90 21.86 -14.67
N HIS A 19 -9.77 21.03 -15.26
CA HIS A 19 -11.01 21.50 -15.91
C HIS A 19 -12.29 21.19 -15.13
N GLU A 20 -12.21 20.48 -14.01
CA GLU A 20 -13.35 20.26 -13.14
C GLU A 20 -12.84 20.03 -11.73
N SER A 21 -13.29 20.87 -10.80
CA SER A 21 -12.91 20.95 -9.39
C SER A 21 -13.16 19.62 -8.66
N THR A 22 -12.33 18.61 -8.93
CA THR A 22 -12.30 17.37 -8.16
C THR A 22 -11.35 17.62 -7.00
N SER A 23 -11.87 17.55 -5.78
CA SER A 23 -11.07 17.74 -4.59
C SER A 23 -9.94 16.72 -4.57
N ILE A 24 -8.76 17.08 -4.05
CA ILE A 24 -7.64 16.14 -3.85
C ILE A 24 -8.12 14.89 -3.09
N SER A 25 -9.14 15.05 -2.23
CA SER A 25 -9.84 13.96 -1.54
C SER A 25 -10.51 12.97 -2.50
N ASP A 26 -11.17 13.43 -3.57
CA ASP A 26 -11.88 12.58 -4.52
C ASP A 26 -10.91 11.81 -5.43
N ALA A 27 -9.80 12.46 -5.78
CA ALA A 27 -8.72 11.82 -6.52
C ALA A 27 -8.03 10.74 -5.66
N LEU A 28 -7.81 11.02 -4.39
CA LEU A 28 -7.26 10.06 -3.43
C LEU A 28 -8.21 8.87 -3.23
N GLN A 29 -9.51 9.12 -3.09
CA GLN A 29 -10.54 8.08 -2.96
C GLN A 29 -10.56 7.14 -4.17
N LYS A 30 -10.47 7.69 -5.40
CA LYS A 30 -10.39 6.89 -6.63
C LYS A 30 -9.13 6.02 -6.69
N VAL A 31 -8.01 6.53 -6.19
CA VAL A 31 -6.77 5.75 -6.08
C VAL A 31 -6.95 4.64 -5.05
N GLU A 32 -7.50 4.93 -3.87
CA GLU A 32 -7.80 3.93 -2.84
C GLU A 32 -8.72 2.83 -3.37
N ASP A 33 -9.80 3.17 -4.07
CA ASP A 33 -10.73 2.23 -4.69
C ASP A 33 -10.05 1.36 -5.75
N LEU A 34 -9.15 1.95 -6.54
CA LEU A 34 -8.35 1.21 -7.52
C LEU A 34 -7.37 0.24 -6.84
N PHE A 35 -6.77 0.64 -5.72
CA PHE A 35 -5.92 -0.24 -4.91
C PHE A 35 -6.73 -1.38 -4.26
N VAL A 36 -7.91 -1.09 -3.72
CA VAL A 36 -8.85 -2.08 -3.18
C VAL A 36 -9.29 -3.07 -4.26
N LYS A 37 -9.56 -2.58 -5.47
CA LYS A 37 -9.96 -3.40 -6.62
C LYS A 37 -8.82 -4.27 -7.17
N ILE A 38 -7.58 -3.78 -7.14
CA ILE A 38 -6.39 -4.51 -7.64
C ILE A 38 -5.85 -5.50 -6.59
N LEU A 39 -5.96 -5.19 -5.30
CA LEU A 39 -5.31 -5.95 -4.22
C LEU A 39 -6.28 -6.71 -3.30
N GLY A 40 -7.59 -6.51 -3.45
CA GLY A 40 -8.61 -7.10 -2.61
C GLY A 40 -8.70 -6.41 -1.23
N GLN A 41 -9.92 -6.25 -0.73
CA GLN A 41 -10.21 -5.74 0.61
C GLN A 41 -9.61 -6.67 1.68
N SER A 42 -8.35 -6.44 2.06
CA SER A 42 -7.83 -7.00 3.29
C SER A 42 -7.21 -5.89 4.12
N ASN A 43 -7.56 -5.84 5.41
CA ASN A 43 -6.90 -4.98 6.40
C ASN A 43 -5.37 -5.09 6.35
N ASN A 44 -4.85 -6.20 5.84
CA ASN A 44 -3.43 -6.45 5.61
C ASN A 44 -2.84 -5.55 4.51
N VAL A 45 -3.56 -5.28 3.42
CA VAL A 45 -3.09 -4.37 2.34
C VAL A 45 -2.97 -2.95 2.87
N ILE A 46 -3.98 -2.46 3.59
CA ILE A 46 -3.94 -1.12 4.21
C ILE A 46 -2.80 -1.04 5.24
N SER A 47 -2.64 -2.09 6.07
CA SER A 47 -1.56 -2.16 7.05
C SER A 47 -0.17 -2.20 6.39
N PHE A 48 -0.04 -2.89 5.26
CA PHE A 48 1.20 -2.93 4.49
C PHE A 48 1.52 -1.58 3.85
N ALA A 49 0.53 -0.88 3.28
CA ALA A 49 0.71 0.47 2.75
C ALA A 49 1.11 1.48 3.84
N ARG A 50 0.50 1.38 5.04
CA ARG A 50 0.91 2.19 6.20
C ARG A 50 2.33 1.86 6.66
N PHE A 51 2.68 0.57 6.68
CA PHE A 51 4.03 0.10 7.01
C PHE A 51 5.09 0.65 6.06
N THR A 52 4.86 0.55 4.75
CA THR A 52 5.82 1.03 3.76
C THR A 52 6.00 2.53 3.85
N ASN A 53 4.90 3.28 4.02
CA ASN A 53 4.95 4.73 4.20
C ASN A 53 5.71 5.13 5.48
N LYS A 54 5.34 4.53 6.62
CA LYS A 54 5.95 4.85 7.93
C LYS A 54 7.47 4.65 7.95
N TYR A 55 7.95 3.59 7.31
CA TYR A 55 9.37 3.22 7.33
C TYR A 55 10.11 3.54 6.04
N GLY A 56 9.53 4.36 5.15
CA GLY A 56 10.14 4.78 3.90
C GLY A 56 10.56 3.63 2.98
N LYS A 57 9.84 2.50 3.01
CA LYS A 57 10.17 1.31 2.21
C LYS A 57 9.87 1.59 0.74
N LYS A 58 10.85 1.29 -0.11
CA LYS A 58 10.73 1.37 -1.57
C LYS A 58 11.03 -0.01 -2.16
N TYR A 59 10.15 -0.49 -3.03
CA TYR A 59 10.30 -1.76 -3.74
C TYR A 59 10.35 -1.48 -5.23
N GLN A 60 11.21 -2.21 -5.95
CA GLN A 60 11.62 -1.86 -7.30
C GLN A 60 10.62 -2.28 -8.37
N ASN A 61 9.92 -3.40 -8.15
CA ASN A 61 9.01 -3.99 -9.12
C ASN A 61 7.83 -4.71 -8.46
N LYS A 62 6.87 -5.14 -9.28
CA LYS A 62 5.62 -5.77 -8.84
C LYS A 62 5.87 -7.11 -8.14
N GLU A 63 6.85 -7.86 -8.62
CA GLU A 63 7.24 -9.17 -8.09
C GLU A 63 7.80 -9.02 -6.67
N GLU A 64 8.64 -8.01 -6.44
CA GLU A 64 9.14 -7.66 -5.12
C GLU A 64 8.00 -7.22 -4.20
N ILE A 65 7.08 -6.35 -4.65
CA ILE A 65 5.93 -5.93 -3.84
C ILE A 65 5.10 -7.14 -3.39
N LYS A 66 4.79 -8.06 -4.31
CA LYS A 66 4.05 -9.28 -3.99
C LYS A 66 4.79 -10.16 -2.97
N HIS A 67 6.09 -10.36 -3.18
CA HIS A 67 6.91 -11.13 -2.26
C HIS A 67 6.95 -10.49 -0.86
N ARG A 68 7.20 -9.19 -0.78
CA ARG A 68 7.27 -8.41 0.47
C ARG A 68 5.93 -8.38 1.19
N PHE A 69 4.82 -8.30 0.45
CA PHE A 69 3.48 -8.39 1.02
C PHE A 69 3.22 -9.77 1.63
N SER A 70 3.60 -10.86 0.95
CA SER A 70 3.49 -12.22 1.51
C SER A 70 4.32 -12.41 2.78
N VAL A 71 5.54 -11.87 2.82
CA VAL A 71 6.40 -11.89 4.02
C VAL A 71 5.76 -11.07 5.15
N PHE A 72 5.22 -9.89 4.84
CA PHE A 72 4.55 -9.05 5.82
C PHE A 72 3.35 -9.77 6.46
N GLN A 73 2.53 -10.47 5.68
CA GLN A 73 1.42 -11.27 6.22
C GLN A 73 1.89 -12.37 7.17
N LYS A 74 2.93 -13.13 6.78
CA LYS A 74 3.52 -14.16 7.66
C LYS A 74 4.04 -13.58 8.97
N ASN A 75 4.61 -12.38 8.94
CA ASN A 75 5.06 -11.69 10.15
C ASN A 75 3.90 -11.25 11.04
N LEU A 76 2.78 -10.80 10.46
CA LEU A 76 1.58 -10.49 11.25
C LEU A 76 1.03 -11.75 11.95
N ASP A 77 1.03 -12.89 11.27
CA ASP A 77 0.62 -14.17 11.87
C ASP A 77 1.55 -14.60 13.00
N LEU A 78 2.87 -14.45 12.82
CA LEU A 78 3.87 -14.73 13.85
C LEU A 78 3.70 -13.81 15.07
N ILE A 79 3.51 -12.51 14.84
CA ILE A 79 3.27 -11.52 15.91
C ILE A 79 2.00 -11.89 16.68
N GLY A 80 0.89 -12.13 15.97
CA GLY A 80 -0.40 -12.45 16.57
C GLY A 80 -0.37 -13.74 17.36
N SER A 81 0.23 -14.80 16.80
CA SER A 81 0.36 -16.10 17.50
C SER A 81 1.31 -16.03 18.70
N THR A 82 2.42 -15.30 18.61
CA THR A 82 3.36 -15.13 19.72
C THR A 82 2.76 -14.32 20.86
N ASN A 83 2.09 -13.21 20.55
CA ASN A 83 1.48 -12.34 21.55
C ASN A 83 0.30 -13.01 22.29
N LYS A 84 -0.32 -14.03 21.70
CA LYS A 84 -1.36 -14.85 22.36
C LYS A 84 -0.80 -15.87 23.38
N LYS A 85 0.51 -16.14 23.40
CA LYS A 85 1.13 -17.13 24.30
C LYS A 85 1.35 -16.63 25.74
N GLY A 86 1.07 -15.36 26.04
CA GLY A 86 1.27 -14.81 27.39
C GLY A 86 2.73 -14.73 27.83
N LEU A 87 3.67 -14.64 26.88
CA LEU A 87 5.10 -14.48 27.16
C LEU A 87 5.39 -13.14 27.87
N PRO A 88 6.52 -13.01 28.59
CA PRO A 88 6.91 -11.76 29.25
C PRO A 88 7.28 -10.63 28.28
N PHE A 89 7.18 -10.86 26.97
CA PHE A 89 7.43 -9.89 25.91
C PHE A 89 6.35 -9.96 24.82
N LYS A 90 6.22 -8.88 24.04
CA LYS A 90 5.36 -8.82 22.85
C LYS A 90 6.19 -8.49 21.61
N LEU A 91 5.80 -9.07 20.49
CA LEU A 91 6.28 -8.69 19.17
C LEU A 91 5.42 -7.55 18.60
N GLY A 92 6.03 -6.75 17.73
CA GLY A 92 5.38 -5.66 17.03
C GLY A 92 6.01 -5.42 15.66
N VAL A 93 5.30 -4.69 14.82
CA VAL A 93 5.81 -4.28 13.50
C VAL A 93 6.86 -3.18 13.66
N ASN A 94 8.05 -3.35 13.08
CA ASN A 94 9.19 -2.44 13.18
C ASN A 94 9.78 -2.01 11.84
#